data_AF-A0A9Q0KG45-F1
#
_entry.id   AF-A0A9Q0KG45-F1
#
_cell.length_a   1.000
_cell.length_b   1.000
_cell.length_c   1.000
_cell.angle_alpha   90.00
_cell.angle_beta   90.00
_cell.angle_gamma   90.00
#
_symmetry.space_group_name_H-M   'P 1'
#
loop_
_entity.id
_entity.type
_entity.pdbx_description
1 polymer ?
#
loop_
_entity_poly.entity_id
_entity_poly.type
_entity_poly.pdbx_seq_one_letter_code
_entity_poly.pdbx_strand_id
1 'polypeptide(L)'
;MDSDMVTVLRKAKIIKGRLESLDQSNKANCNISVAYGEGSPVDRTRILVTNGLRTKLREMMNNFQTLREKIASDHREVLKRRYFNSTGEVPSDELIEKKMQETLKQIQKSLTEFHQVFLDMTVMVETQGEKMENIKQNLARTGDYIKGGTNHLINANKMKRGRKRWLYWV
;
A
#
# COMPACT_ATOMS: atom_id res chain seq x y z
N MET A 1 8.18 -21.42 14.22
CA MET A 1 8.76 -20.05 14.15
C MET A 1 9.55 -19.84 12.87
N ASP A 2 10.64 -20.58 12.61
CA ASP A 2 11.41 -20.41 11.36
C ASP A 2 10.61 -20.76 10.10
N SER A 3 9.86 -21.87 10.12
CA SER A 3 8.97 -22.26 9.01
C SER A 3 7.90 -21.19 8.72
N ASP A 4 7.33 -20.60 9.77
CA ASP A 4 6.26 -19.61 9.65
C ASP A 4 6.81 -18.30 9.06
N MET A 5 7.99 -17.86 9.51
CA MET A 5 8.65 -16.67 8.96
C MET A 5 9.04 -16.83 7.48
N VAL A 6 9.61 -17.96 7.09
CA VAL A 6 9.94 -18.26 5.70
C VAL A 6 8.68 -18.24 4.82
N THR A 7 7.57 -18.77 5.35
CA THR A 7 6.27 -18.76 4.66
C THR A 7 5.73 -17.35 4.48
N VAL A 8 5.81 -16.52 5.51
CA VAL A 8 5.40 -15.10 5.46
C VAL A 8 6.24 -14.33 4.43
N LEU A 9 7.56 -14.51 4.45
CA LEU A 9 8.47 -13.87 3.50
C LEU A 9 8.16 -14.29 2.06
N ARG A 10 7.93 -15.58 1.81
CA ARG A 10 7.57 -16.09 0.48
C ARG A 10 6.25 -15.49 -0.01
N LYS A 11 5.24 -15.40 0.86
CA LYS A 11 3.97 -14.74 0.54
C LYS A 11 4.16 -13.26 0.23
N ALA A 12 4.96 -12.54 1.00
CA ALA A 12 5.26 -11.12 0.77
C ALA A 12 5.93 -10.90 -0.61
N LYS A 13 6.92 -11.73 -0.97
CA LYS A 13 7.58 -11.70 -2.29
C LYS A 13 6.59 -11.94 -3.43
N ILE A 14 5.65 -12.90 -3.27
CA ILE A 14 4.61 -13.16 -4.27
C ILE A 14 3.67 -11.95 -4.42
N ILE A 15 3.25 -11.34 -3.31
CA ILE A 15 2.37 -10.16 -3.33
C ILE A 15 3.08 -9.00 -4.04
N LYS A 16 4.36 -8.76 -3.74
CA LYS A 16 5.19 -7.76 -4.42
C LYS A 16 5.18 -7.97 -5.95
N GLY A 17 5.51 -9.17 -6.42
CA GLY A 17 5.54 -9.46 -7.86
C GLY A 17 4.18 -9.32 -8.54
N ARG A 18 3.07 -9.67 -7.85
CA ARG A 18 1.71 -9.44 -8.36
C ARG A 18 1.37 -7.95 -8.47
N LEU A 19 1.86 -7.13 -7.55
CA LEU A 19 1.64 -5.70 -7.52
C LEU A 19 2.40 -5.00 -8.67
N GLU A 20 3.65 -5.42 -8.94
CA GLU A 20 4.44 -4.97 -10.09
C GLU A 20 3.76 -5.34 -11.42
N SER A 21 3.25 -6.57 -11.53
CA SER A 21 2.49 -7.00 -12.71
C SER A 21 1.21 -6.18 -12.90
N LEU A 22 0.52 -5.83 -11.80
CA LEU A 22 -0.66 -4.97 -11.85
C LEU A 22 -0.33 -3.55 -12.31
N ASP A 23 0.82 -2.99 -11.91
CA ASP A 23 1.30 -1.70 -12.44
C ASP A 23 1.57 -1.74 -13.93
N GLN A 24 2.22 -2.80 -14.41
CA GLN A 24 2.49 -2.96 -15.83
C GLN A 24 1.18 -3.11 -16.62
N SER A 25 0.20 -3.84 -16.07
CA SER A 25 -1.15 -3.94 -16.64
C SER A 25 -1.85 -2.58 -16.67
N ASN A 26 -1.74 -1.78 -15.61
CA ASN A 26 -2.33 -0.44 -15.57
C ASN A 26 -1.71 0.49 -16.62
N LYS A 27 -0.37 0.48 -16.75
CA LYS A 27 0.34 1.24 -17.80
C LYS A 27 -0.07 0.81 -19.21
N ALA A 28 -0.19 -0.49 -19.45
CA ALA A 28 -0.62 -1.02 -20.75
C ALA A 28 -2.08 -0.64 -21.07
N ASN A 29 -2.95 -0.61 -20.05
CA ASN A 29 -4.36 -0.26 -20.21
C ASN A 29 -4.56 1.17 -20.76
N CYS A 30 -3.67 2.10 -20.42
CA CYS A 30 -3.72 3.48 -20.94
C CYS A 30 -3.54 3.57 -22.46
N ASN A 31 -2.89 2.58 -23.08
CA ASN A 31 -2.61 2.56 -24.51
C ASN A 31 -3.68 1.84 -25.34
N ILE A 32 -4.70 1.24 -24.70
CA ILE A 32 -5.73 0.46 -25.39
C ILE A 32 -6.72 1.37 -26.13
N SER A 33 -7.13 2.48 -25.50
CA SER A 33 -8.10 3.41 -26.06
C SER A 33 -8.05 4.74 -25.32
N VAL A 34 -8.48 5.83 -25.98
CA VAL A 34 -8.66 7.15 -25.37
C VAL A 34 -9.57 7.10 -24.14
N ALA A 35 -10.57 6.23 -24.12
CA ALA A 35 -11.47 6.04 -22.98
C ALA A 35 -10.78 5.47 -21.73
N TYR A 36 -9.61 4.82 -21.91
CA TYR A 36 -8.79 4.24 -20.86
C TYR A 36 -7.50 5.00 -20.62
N GLY A 37 -7.27 6.10 -21.33
CA GLY A 37 -6.06 6.91 -21.23
C GLY A 37 -5.79 7.42 -19.82
N GLU A 38 -4.58 7.93 -19.62
CA GLU A 38 -4.14 8.45 -18.33
C GLU A 38 -5.12 9.50 -17.79
N GLY A 39 -5.52 9.34 -16.53
CA GLY A 39 -6.49 10.22 -15.90
C GLY A 39 -7.94 9.96 -16.32
N SER A 40 -8.25 8.92 -17.08
CA SER A 40 -9.63 8.44 -17.28
C SER A 40 -10.24 7.91 -15.96
N PRO A 41 -11.57 7.84 -15.82
CA PRO A 41 -12.20 7.25 -14.63
C PRO A 41 -11.76 5.80 -14.37
N VAL A 42 -11.51 5.04 -15.45
CA VAL A 42 -11.05 3.66 -15.39
C VAL A 42 -9.60 3.60 -14.91
N ASP A 43 -8.71 4.37 -15.53
CA ASP A 43 -7.30 4.47 -15.12
C ASP A 43 -7.17 4.88 -13.64
N ARG A 44 -7.89 5.92 -13.23
CA ARG A 44 -7.92 6.38 -11.83
C ARG A 44 -8.38 5.30 -10.87
N THR A 45 -9.47 4.59 -11.19
CA THR A 45 -9.97 3.50 -10.35
C THR A 45 -8.94 2.40 -10.21
N ARG A 46 -8.27 2.04 -11.30
CA ARG A 46 -7.23 1.01 -11.30
C ARG A 46 -6.02 1.42 -10.46
N ILE A 47 -5.54 2.66 -10.62
CA ILE A 47 -4.44 3.21 -9.80
C ILE A 47 -4.85 3.23 -8.31
N LEU A 48 -6.07 3.67 -7.99
CA LEU A 48 -6.59 3.73 -6.62
C LEU A 48 -6.60 2.35 -5.95
N VAL A 49 -7.16 1.34 -6.61
CA VAL A 49 -7.21 -0.03 -6.08
C VAL A 49 -5.78 -0.55 -5.84
N THR A 50 -4.90 -0.34 -6.82
CA THR A 50 -3.51 -0.80 -6.74
C THR A 50 -2.77 -0.12 -5.58
N ASN A 51 -2.95 1.19 -5.40
CA ASN A 51 -2.38 1.96 -4.29
C ASN A 51 -2.91 1.50 -2.93
N GLY A 52 -4.22 1.21 -2.83
CA GLY A 52 -4.80 0.65 -1.61
C GLY A 52 -4.16 -0.67 -1.20
N LEU A 53 -3.84 -1.53 -2.18
CA LEU A 53 -3.09 -2.77 -1.94
C LEU A 53 -1.66 -2.52 -1.46
N ARG A 54 -0.99 -1.48 -1.98
CA ARG A 54 0.33 -1.06 -1.48
C ARG A 54 0.27 -0.66 -0.02
N THR A 55 -0.68 0.21 0.34
CA THR A 55 -0.83 0.69 1.72
C THR A 55 -1.05 -0.48 2.68
N LYS A 56 -1.91 -1.45 2.32
CA LYS A 56 -2.12 -2.66 3.12
C LYS A 56 -0.87 -3.53 3.25
N LEU A 57 -0.10 -3.69 2.18
CA LEU A 57 1.17 -4.40 2.24
C LEU A 57 2.14 -3.71 3.19
N ARG A 58 2.25 -2.37 3.13
CA ARG A 58 3.09 -1.57 4.04
C ARG A 58 2.67 -1.75 5.50
N GLU A 59 1.37 -1.64 5.79
CA GLU A 59 0.83 -1.83 7.13
C GLU A 59 1.17 -3.20 7.71
N MET A 60 0.97 -4.27 6.91
CA MET A 60 1.33 -5.63 7.31
C MET A 60 2.83 -5.78 7.60
N MET A 61 3.69 -5.09 6.83
CA MET A 61 5.14 -5.12 7.05
C MET A 61 5.53 -4.38 8.34
N ASN A 62 4.91 -3.24 8.63
CA ASN A 62 5.12 -2.52 9.88
C ASN A 62 4.69 -3.37 11.09
N ASN A 63 3.52 -4.02 11.01
CA ASN A 63 3.04 -4.92 12.06
C ASN A 63 4.01 -6.09 12.32
N PHE A 64 4.61 -6.63 11.26
CA PHE A 64 5.60 -7.69 11.38
C PHE A 64 6.88 -7.21 12.07
N GLN A 65 7.35 -6.00 11.73
CA GLN A 65 8.49 -5.37 12.39
C GLN A 65 8.24 -5.16 13.89
N THR A 66 7.08 -4.61 14.26
CA THR A 66 6.68 -4.43 15.67
C THR A 66 6.59 -5.76 16.42
N LEU A 67 6.00 -6.79 15.80
CA LEU A 67 5.94 -8.13 16.40
C LEU A 67 7.34 -8.69 16.69
N ARG A 68 8.28 -8.45 15.77
CA ARG A 68 9.66 -8.91 15.93
C ARG A 68 10.42 -8.18 17.03
N GLU A 69 10.24 -6.86 17.13
CA GLU A 69 10.80 -6.07 18.25
C GLU A 69 10.26 -6.56 19.59
N LYS A 70 8.96 -6.86 19.65
CA LYS A 70 8.33 -7.44 20.84
C LYS A 70 8.93 -8.80 21.20
N ILE A 71 9.05 -9.72 20.24
CA ILE A 71 9.69 -11.04 20.46
C ILE A 71 11.11 -10.86 21.00
N ALA A 72 11.93 -10.00 20.38
CA ALA A 72 13.30 -9.75 20.83
C ALA A 72 13.34 -9.20 22.27
N SER A 73 12.45 -8.26 22.60
CA SER A 73 12.32 -7.71 23.96
C SER A 73 11.91 -8.77 24.98
N ASP A 74 10.87 -9.56 24.68
CA ASP A 74 10.37 -10.62 25.55
C ASP A 74 11.47 -11.66 25.84
N HIS A 75 12.23 -12.05 24.81
CA HIS A 75 13.37 -12.96 24.97
C HIS A 75 14.48 -12.35 25.82
N ARG A 76 14.79 -11.05 25.63
CA ARG A 76 15.78 -10.32 26.44
C ARG A 76 15.41 -10.37 27.91
N GLU A 77 14.15 -10.10 28.25
CA GLU A 77 13.65 -10.15 29.62
C GLU A 77 13.75 -11.55 30.22
N VAL A 78 13.36 -12.58 29.46
CA VAL A 78 13.42 -13.98 29.92
C VAL A 78 14.86 -14.40 30.24
N LEU A 79 15.83 -13.97 29.43
CA LEU A 79 17.24 -14.22 29.69
C LEU A 79 17.73 -13.51 30.96
N LYS A 80 17.36 -12.23 31.15
CA LYS A 80 17.71 -11.46 32.35
C LYS A 80 17.18 -12.11 33.62
N ARG A 81 15.89 -12.50 33.62
CA ARG A 81 15.24 -13.16 34.77
C ARG A 81 15.86 -14.51 35.09
N ARG A 82 16.10 -15.36 34.08
CA ARG A 82 16.73 -16.68 34.30
C ARG A 82 18.13 -16.57 34.85
N TYR A 83 18.94 -15.63 34.33
CA TYR A 83 20.29 -15.41 34.83
C TYR A 83 20.25 -15.03 36.31
N PHE A 84 19.49 -13.99 36.65
CA PHE A 84 19.34 -13.54 38.04
C PHE A 84 18.88 -14.64 38.98
N ASN A 85 17.88 -15.44 38.60
CA ASN A 85 17.41 -16.55 39.43
C ASN A 85 18.45 -17.67 39.62
N SER A 86 19.38 -17.83 38.67
CA SER A 86 20.40 -18.89 38.69
C SER A 86 21.69 -18.49 39.39
N THR A 87 22.12 -17.24 39.26
CA THR A 87 23.40 -16.74 39.78
C THR A 87 23.23 -15.78 40.95
N GLY A 88 22.05 -15.20 41.15
CA GLY A 88 21.81 -14.13 42.11
C GLY A 88 22.34 -12.76 41.66
N GLU A 89 22.95 -12.68 40.48
CA GLU A 89 23.58 -11.48 39.95
C GLU A 89 22.83 -10.91 38.75
N VAL A 90 22.89 -9.59 38.56
CA VAL A 90 22.36 -8.94 37.36
C VAL A 90 23.33 -9.19 36.20
N PRO A 91 22.89 -9.76 35.07
CA PRO A 91 23.77 -10.00 33.94
C PRO A 91 24.19 -8.68 33.29
N SER A 92 25.45 -8.59 32.87
CA SER A 92 25.94 -7.48 32.06
C SER A 92 25.22 -7.42 30.71
N ASP A 93 25.06 -6.22 30.14
CA ASP A 93 24.40 -6.06 28.85
C ASP A 93 25.17 -6.78 27.72
N GLU A 94 26.50 -6.89 27.79
CA GLU A 94 27.32 -7.66 26.84
C GLU A 94 27.00 -9.16 26.86
N LEU A 95 26.80 -9.74 28.04
CA LEU A 95 26.46 -11.15 28.17
C LEU A 95 25.06 -11.45 27.62
N ILE A 96 24.11 -10.57 27.90
CA ILE A 96 22.76 -10.64 27.34
C ILE A 96 22.81 -10.53 25.82
N GLU A 97 23.56 -9.57 25.29
CA GLU A 97 23.67 -9.35 23.85
C GLU A 97 24.30 -10.56 23.14
N LYS A 98 25.32 -11.18 23.73
CA LYS A 98 25.93 -12.40 23.19
C LYS A 98 24.93 -13.56 23.12
N LYS A 99 24.16 -13.81 24.19
CA LYS A 99 23.11 -14.85 24.20
C LYS A 99 21.95 -14.53 23.26
N MET A 100 21.60 -13.26 23.15
CA MET A 100 20.62 -12.77 22.20
C MET A 100 21.10 -13.01 20.76
N GLN A 101 22.36 -12.70 20.43
CA GLN A 101 22.90 -12.93 19.09
C GLN A 101 22.88 -14.41 18.68
N GLU A 102 23.17 -15.34 19.60
CA GLU A 102 23.08 -16.78 19.30
C GLU A 102 21.65 -17.21 18.95
N THR A 103 20.67 -16.78 19.75
CA THR A 103 19.25 -17.13 19.54
C THR A 103 18.58 -16.35 18.40
N LEU A 104 18.97 -15.09 18.20
CA LEU A 104 18.39 -14.22 17.19
C LEU A 104 19.06 -14.35 15.84
N LYS A 105 20.22 -14.99 15.69
CA LYS A 105 20.91 -15.19 14.39
C LYS A 105 19.99 -15.72 13.29
N GLN A 106 19.06 -16.62 13.63
CA GLN A 106 18.07 -17.16 12.70
C GLN A 106 16.98 -16.14 12.33
N ILE A 107 16.45 -15.40 13.32
CA ILE A 107 15.52 -14.28 13.12
C ILE A 107 16.19 -13.14 12.33
N GLN A 108 17.49 -12.95 12.52
CA GLN A 108 18.26 -11.87 11.94
C GLN A 108 18.39 -12.05 10.43
N LYS A 109 18.64 -13.28 9.95
CA LYS A 109 18.68 -13.57 8.51
C LYS A 109 17.32 -13.37 7.83
N SER A 110 16.26 -13.99 8.37
CA SER A 110 14.92 -13.85 7.79
C SER A 110 14.44 -12.41 7.81
N LEU A 111 14.82 -11.64 8.83
CA LEU A 111 14.50 -10.23 8.91
C LEU A 111 15.34 -9.38 7.96
N THR A 112 16.64 -9.64 7.77
CA THR A 112 17.41 -8.91 6.76
C THR A 112 16.75 -9.08 5.39
N GLU A 113 16.31 -10.29 5.05
CA GLU A 113 15.57 -10.55 3.81
C GLU A 113 14.20 -9.85 3.79
N PHE A 114 13.48 -9.81 4.92
CA PHE A 114 12.19 -9.12 5.01
C PHE A 114 12.33 -7.60 4.90
N HIS A 115 13.37 -7.03 5.52
CA HIS A 115 13.71 -5.62 5.45
C HIS A 115 14.15 -5.22 4.03
N GLN A 116 14.85 -6.09 3.31
CA GLN A 116 15.12 -5.87 1.88
C GLN A 116 13.83 -5.80 1.06
N VAL A 117 12.88 -6.71 1.29
CA VAL A 117 11.55 -6.62 0.65
C VAL A 117 10.84 -5.31 1.02
N PHE A 118 11.03 -4.81 2.25
CA PHE A 118 10.46 -3.56 2.72
C PHE A 118 11.06 -2.33 2.03
N LEU A 119 12.38 -2.27 1.91
CA LEU A 119 13.08 -1.19 1.23
C LEU A 119 12.71 -1.17 -0.25
N ASP A 120 12.71 -2.33 -0.92
CA ASP A 120 12.24 -2.46 -2.29
C ASP A 120 10.81 -1.95 -2.47
N MET A 121 9.91 -2.33 -1.56
CA MET A 121 8.51 -1.90 -1.61
C MET A 121 8.36 -0.40 -1.33
N THR A 122 9.18 0.14 -0.42
CA THR A 122 9.19 1.57 -0.12
C THR A 122 9.62 2.36 -1.36
N VAL A 123 10.65 1.92 -2.07
CA VAL A 123 11.06 2.49 -3.36
C VAL A 123 9.93 2.42 -4.39
N MET A 124 9.19 1.30 -4.48
CA MET A 124 8.02 1.20 -5.38
C MET A 124 6.89 2.17 -5.02
N VAL A 125 6.70 2.49 -3.73
CA VAL A 125 5.66 3.43 -3.30
C VAL A 125 6.11 4.88 -3.47
N GLU A 126 7.37 5.19 -3.18
CA GLU A 126 7.95 6.53 -3.34
C GLU A 126 7.99 6.96 -4.82
N THR A 127 8.33 6.03 -5.71
CA THR A 127 8.34 6.28 -7.17
C THR A 127 6.96 6.53 -7.77
N GLN A 128 5.87 6.11 -7.11
CA GLN A 128 4.50 6.40 -7.55
C GLN A 128 3.92 7.70 -6.94
N GLY A 129 4.62 8.29 -5.98
CA GLY A 129 4.22 9.52 -5.29
C GLY A 129 3.03 9.34 -4.36
N GLU A 130 3.02 10.08 -3.25
CA GLU A 130 1.85 10.28 -2.41
C GLU A 130 0.74 11.02 -3.19
N LYS A 131 0.06 10.35 -4.11
CA LYS A 131 -1.30 10.76 -4.49
C LYS A 131 -2.30 10.18 -3.48
N MET A 132 -2.02 10.38 -2.20
CA MET A 132 -2.95 10.11 -1.10
C MET A 132 -3.94 11.28 -0.89
N GLU A 133 -4.00 12.24 -1.83
CA GLU A 133 -5.00 13.32 -1.91
C GLU A 133 -6.04 13.06 -3.03
N ASN A 134 -6.30 11.79 -3.36
CA ASN A 134 -7.12 11.43 -4.51
C ASN A 134 -8.64 11.43 -4.28
N ILE A 135 -9.16 11.30 -3.05
CA ILE A 135 -10.62 11.31 -2.81
C ILE A 135 -11.19 12.70 -3.06
N LYS A 136 -10.56 13.74 -2.50
CA LYS A 136 -10.96 15.14 -2.72
C LYS A 136 -10.87 15.49 -4.20
N GLN A 137 -9.80 15.07 -4.88
CA GLN A 137 -9.63 15.33 -6.31
C GLN A 137 -10.63 14.55 -7.18
N ASN A 138 -10.98 13.31 -6.83
CA ASN A 138 -12.03 12.55 -7.52
C ASN A 138 -13.41 13.17 -7.31
N LEU A 139 -13.71 13.65 -6.10
CA LEU A 139 -14.97 14.35 -5.79
C LEU A 139 -15.07 15.68 -6.55
N ALA A 140 -14.01 16.49 -6.54
CA ALA A 140 -13.96 17.75 -7.28
C ALA A 140 -14.23 17.53 -8.78
N ARG A 141 -13.57 16.55 -9.39
CA ARG A 141 -13.72 16.24 -10.82
C ARG A 141 -15.05 15.58 -11.17
N THR A 142 -15.63 14.80 -10.25
CA THR A 142 -17.00 14.29 -10.40
C THR A 142 -18.01 15.45 -10.45
N GLY A 143 -17.77 16.49 -9.65
CA GLY A 143 -18.51 17.75 -9.73
C GLY A 143 -18.44 18.38 -11.13
N ASP A 144 -17.27 18.42 -11.76
CA ASP A 144 -17.10 18.97 -13.12
C ASP A 144 -17.88 18.17 -14.18
N TYR A 145 -17.85 16.84 -14.13
CA TYR A 145 -18.61 15.99 -15.06
C TYR A 145 -20.13 16.19 -14.91
N ILE A 146 -20.63 16.22 -13.68
CA ILE A 146 -22.05 16.46 -13.40
C ILE A 146 -22.46 17.85 -13.90
N LYS A 147 -21.63 18.86 -13.64
CA LYS A 147 -21.86 20.23 -14.11
C LYS A 147 -21.89 20.32 -15.63
N GLY A 148 -20.95 19.68 -16.31
CA GLY A 148 -20.91 19.58 -17.77
C GLY A 148 -22.17 18.93 -18.36
N GLY A 149 -22.56 17.76 -17.84
CA GLY A 149 -23.78 17.06 -18.25
C GLY A 149 -25.06 17.89 -18.00
N THR A 150 -25.12 18.58 -16.85
CA THR A 150 -26.23 19.48 -16.50
C THR A 150 -26.31 20.65 -17.49
N ASN A 151 -25.18 21.25 -17.86
CA ASN A 151 -25.15 22.31 -18.87
C ASN A 151 -25.62 21.83 -20.25
N HIS A 152 -25.21 20.64 -20.68
CA HIS A 152 -25.71 20.05 -21.94
C HIS A 152 -27.23 19.84 -21.92
N LEU A 153 -27.78 19.32 -20.82
CA LEU A 153 -29.22 19.16 -20.63
C LEU A 153 -29.97 20.51 -20.66
N ILE A 154 -29.46 21.52 -19.96
CA ILE A 154 -30.03 22.87 -19.97
C ILE A 154 -30.03 23.43 -21.40
N ASN A 155 -28.92 23.28 -22.12
CA ASN A 155 -28.80 23.80 -23.48
C ASN A 155 -29.73 23.08 -24.45
N ALA A 156 -29.81 21.75 -24.38
CA ALA A 156 -30.76 20.96 -25.16
C ALA A 156 -32.22 21.37 -24.91
N ASN A 157 -32.57 21.65 -23.65
CA ASN A 157 -33.91 22.12 -23.30
C ASN A 157 -34.20 23.54 -23.83
N LYS A 158 -33.21 24.44 -23.79
CA LYS A 158 -33.30 25.77 -24.45
C LYS A 158 -33.53 25.64 -25.95
N MET A 159 -32.77 24.79 -26.63
CA MET A 159 -32.92 24.52 -28.07
C MET A 159 -34.30 23.95 -28.41
N LYS A 160 -34.82 23.01 -27.60
CA LYS A 160 -36.19 22.47 -27.75
C LYS A 160 -37.26 23.55 -27.62
N ARG A 161 -37.15 24.45 -26.63
CA ARG A 161 -38.08 25.57 -26.44
C ARG A 161 -38.01 26.58 -27.58
N GLY A 162 -36.81 26.91 -28.06
CA GLY A 162 -36.61 27.77 -29.22
C GLY A 162 -37.24 27.20 -30.49
N ARG A 163 -37.05 25.89 -30.74
CA ARG A 163 -37.67 25.18 -31.88
C ARG A 163 -39.20 25.14 -31.78
N LYS A 164 -39.76 24.91 -30.58
CA LYS A 164 -41.22 25.04 -30.36
C LYS A 164 -41.70 26.46 -30.67
N ARG A 165 -41.01 27.50 -30.20
CA ARG A 165 -41.34 28.90 -30.50
C ARG A 165 -41.33 29.17 -31.99
N TRP A 166 -40.35 28.67 -32.73
CA TRP A 166 -40.28 28.84 -34.18
C TRP A 166 -41.47 28.17 -34.91
N LEU A 167 -41.86 26.96 -34.50
CA LEU A 167 -43.03 26.26 -35.05
C LEU A 167 -44.38 26.96 -34.79
N TYR A 168 -44.48 27.84 -33.80
CA TYR A 168 -45.70 28.65 -33.57
C TYR A 168 -45.76 29.89 -34.46
N TRP A 169 -44.66 30.25 -35.13
CA TRP A 169 -44.53 31.47 -35.95
C TRP A 169 -44.46 31.18 -37.45
N VAL A 170 -44.57 29.90 -37.85
CA VAL A 170 -44.72 29.41 -39.23
C VAL A 170 -46.13 28.84 -39.35
#